data_AF-A0A947NH69-F1
#
_entry.id   AF-A0A947NH69-F1
#
_cell.length_a   1.000
_cell.length_b   1.000
_cell.length_c   1.000
_cell.angle_alpha   90.00
_cell.angle_beta   90.00
_cell.angle_gamma   90.00
#
_symmetry.space_group_name_H-M   'P 1'
#
loop_
_entity.id
_entity.type
_entity.pdbx_description
1 polymer ?
#
loop_
_entity_poly.entity_id
_entity_poly.type
_entity_poly.pdbx_seq_one_letter_code
_entity_poly.pdbx_strand_id
1 'polypeptide(L)'
;EQNGDALLNVCDCDSDGDGLYDGDEIAMGTDPGDWDTDNDGRNDWHEATGGGPIPTDPFDPDTDDDGLLDSAEVFGSNPTNPVNADTDGDGLCDGGGPLFTPSGTGTNPLCTCSGSCSSVGGILDHPNPTGLGEDASGNGNLDTGETDPNQFDTDGDAVGDGVEKLGFSTSRQWMIPATDLFGRPVNVTYPACGCLDPLDEDTDNDGLTDGYEDVNGDGNFDFLPSDFDYTDPLPGPAMPDPKETNPCDADTDNDGLNDYDERFQPNPSAFYPFNRTNPLDHDTDNDWLLDGEEVGWTCVDPGFDLDPDRDGLDDYFVMTVLGDVLDPTNRDSDSDGFIDGLDPNPCYGDILPIIVSAEGPLVDSDGDGFSDDDEWRAGTDPQDGADHPIAYTADLDGNEETRERLWLEDSDGDGMADVVVIDVGADGLVDARLGIALSRDVERGDFDSDGSEDDVNYTVRYVLANQRFYQSWITLRIVDFDTDLGIDRIDVAN
;
A
#
# COMPACT_ATOMS: atom_id res chain seq x y z
N GLU A 1 -45.00 -39.12 -2.94
CA GLU A 1 -46.22 -39.67 -3.54
C GLU A 1 -45.85 -41.04 -4.09
N GLN A 2 -46.27 -42.17 -3.49
CA GLN A 2 -45.89 -43.52 -3.94
C GLN A 2 -47.04 -44.50 -3.69
N ASN A 3 -47.47 -45.26 -4.70
CA ASN A 3 -48.43 -46.37 -4.56
C ASN A 3 -47.73 -47.73 -4.29
N GLY A 4 -46.41 -47.80 -4.48
CA GLY A 4 -45.56 -48.91 -4.04
C GLY A 4 -45.73 -50.19 -4.87
N ASP A 5 -46.15 -50.08 -6.12
CA ASP A 5 -46.28 -51.19 -7.06
C ASP A 5 -45.33 -51.06 -8.26
N ALA A 6 -44.02 -51.21 -8.02
CA ALA A 6 -42.94 -51.30 -9.02
C ALA A 6 -43.03 -52.50 -10.01
N LEU A 7 -44.24 -52.87 -10.44
CA LEU A 7 -44.54 -53.95 -11.38
C LEU A 7 -45.33 -53.36 -12.53
N LEU A 8 -44.66 -53.14 -13.67
CA LEU A 8 -45.26 -52.70 -14.93
C LEU A 8 -46.63 -53.35 -15.16
N ASN A 9 -47.67 -52.57 -14.91
CA ASN A 9 -49.04 -53.07 -14.83
C ASN A 9 -49.83 -52.50 -16.00
N VAL A 10 -50.19 -53.36 -16.97
CA VAL A 10 -50.94 -52.96 -18.18
C VAL A 10 -52.29 -52.26 -17.89
N CYS A 11 -52.81 -52.34 -16.66
CA CYS A 11 -54.04 -51.65 -16.24
C CYS A 11 -53.79 -50.36 -15.45
N ASP A 12 -52.54 -50.12 -15.04
CA ASP A 12 -52.05 -48.82 -14.63
C ASP A 12 -51.42 -48.13 -15.84
N CYS A 13 -51.37 -46.81 -15.86
CA CYS A 13 -50.70 -46.06 -16.94
C CYS A 13 -49.49 -45.25 -16.45
N ASP A 14 -49.20 -45.34 -15.16
CA ASP A 14 -48.15 -44.69 -14.40
C ASP A 14 -47.77 -45.69 -13.29
N SER A 15 -46.87 -46.60 -13.65
CA SER A 15 -46.64 -47.87 -12.94
C SER A 15 -45.88 -47.68 -11.62
N ASP A 16 -45.08 -46.64 -11.44
CA ASP A 16 -44.41 -46.30 -10.19
C ASP A 16 -45.06 -45.12 -9.43
N GLY A 17 -45.98 -44.40 -10.10
CA GLY A 17 -46.78 -43.34 -9.51
C GLY A 17 -46.06 -42.01 -9.38
N ASP A 18 -45.00 -41.78 -10.17
CA ASP A 18 -44.18 -40.57 -10.14
C ASP A 18 -44.83 -39.36 -10.85
N GLY A 19 -45.84 -39.63 -11.69
CA GLY A 19 -46.63 -38.65 -12.45
C GLY A 19 -46.33 -38.62 -13.96
N LEU A 20 -45.29 -39.32 -14.42
CA LEU A 20 -44.97 -39.57 -15.83
C LEU A 20 -45.67 -40.87 -16.27
N TYR A 21 -46.22 -40.90 -17.48
CA TYR A 21 -46.93 -42.10 -17.94
C TYR A 21 -45.94 -43.13 -18.48
N ASP A 22 -46.18 -44.43 -18.28
CA ASP A 22 -45.34 -45.54 -18.79
C ASP A 22 -44.94 -45.38 -20.27
N GLY A 23 -45.86 -44.83 -21.07
CA GLY A 23 -45.64 -44.60 -22.49
C GLY A 23 -44.68 -43.44 -22.81
N ASP A 24 -44.68 -42.41 -21.97
CA ASP A 24 -43.80 -41.24 -22.05
C ASP A 24 -42.40 -41.60 -21.52
N GLU A 25 -42.33 -42.35 -20.41
CA GLU A 25 -41.07 -42.89 -19.84
C GLU A 25 -40.34 -43.79 -20.84
N ILE A 26 -41.04 -44.76 -21.45
CA ILE A 26 -40.47 -45.60 -22.53
C ILE A 26 -39.98 -44.75 -23.72
N ALA A 27 -40.63 -43.62 -23.99
CA ALA A 27 -40.24 -42.72 -25.08
C ALA A 27 -39.01 -41.86 -24.74
N MET A 28 -38.85 -41.49 -23.47
CA MET A 28 -37.72 -40.73 -22.92
C MET A 28 -36.51 -41.63 -22.63
N GLY A 29 -36.75 -42.90 -22.31
CA GLY A 29 -35.74 -43.91 -22.01
C GLY A 29 -35.61 -44.26 -20.53
N THR A 30 -36.43 -43.66 -19.67
CA THR A 30 -36.51 -43.96 -18.23
C THR A 30 -37.23 -45.29 -17.98
N ASP A 31 -37.21 -45.81 -16.74
CA ASP A 31 -37.83 -47.10 -16.40
C ASP A 31 -39.22 -46.89 -15.76
N PRO A 32 -40.33 -47.29 -16.42
CA PRO A 32 -41.69 -47.15 -15.85
C PRO A 32 -41.95 -47.84 -14.50
N GLY A 33 -41.01 -48.64 -14.02
CA GLY A 33 -41.09 -49.26 -12.70
C GLY A 33 -40.23 -48.58 -11.64
N ASP A 34 -39.55 -47.49 -12.00
CA ASP A 34 -38.57 -46.79 -11.18
C ASP A 34 -38.81 -45.28 -11.24
N TRP A 35 -39.39 -44.75 -10.17
CA TRP A 35 -39.80 -43.35 -10.08
C TRP A 35 -38.64 -42.35 -10.13
N ASP A 36 -37.39 -42.82 -10.08
CA ASP A 36 -36.15 -42.04 -9.92
C ASP A 36 -35.02 -42.78 -10.65
N THR A 37 -34.90 -42.53 -11.95
CA THR A 37 -34.07 -43.34 -12.86
C THR A 37 -32.57 -43.27 -12.55
N ASP A 38 -32.05 -42.12 -12.12
CA ASP A 38 -30.64 -41.93 -11.79
C ASP A 38 -30.33 -42.04 -10.28
N ASN A 39 -31.37 -42.19 -9.45
CA ASN A 39 -31.32 -42.44 -8.01
C ASN A 39 -30.74 -41.27 -7.22
N ASP A 40 -30.96 -40.04 -7.66
CA ASP A 40 -30.55 -38.83 -6.96
C ASP A 40 -31.55 -38.41 -5.85
N GLY A 41 -32.77 -38.96 -5.85
CA GLY A 41 -33.86 -38.66 -4.91
C GLY A 41 -34.92 -37.68 -5.44
N ARG A 42 -34.75 -37.19 -6.67
CA ARG A 42 -35.74 -36.51 -7.49
C ARG A 42 -36.49 -37.56 -8.33
N ASN A 43 -37.53 -37.15 -9.05
CA ASN A 43 -38.34 -38.12 -9.80
C ASN A 43 -38.42 -37.75 -11.26
N ASP A 44 -38.53 -38.76 -12.14
CA ASP A 44 -38.42 -38.58 -13.59
C ASP A 44 -39.41 -37.53 -14.11
N TRP A 45 -40.62 -37.48 -13.57
CA TRP A 45 -41.61 -36.45 -13.90
C TRP A 45 -41.14 -35.03 -13.57
N HIS A 46 -40.60 -34.78 -12.37
CA HIS A 46 -40.13 -33.46 -11.95
C HIS A 46 -38.97 -32.98 -12.82
N GLU A 47 -38.07 -33.89 -13.19
CA GLU A 47 -36.89 -33.64 -14.00
C GLU A 47 -37.26 -33.39 -15.46
N ALA A 48 -38.01 -34.32 -16.08
CA ALA A 48 -38.37 -34.25 -17.49
C ALA A 48 -39.37 -33.13 -17.83
N THR A 49 -40.25 -32.77 -16.91
CA THR A 49 -41.33 -31.79 -17.18
C THR A 49 -41.14 -30.45 -16.51
N GLY A 50 -40.18 -30.32 -15.58
CA GLY A 50 -40.07 -29.15 -14.72
C GLY A 50 -41.26 -29.04 -13.78
N GLY A 51 -41.79 -30.17 -13.28
CA GLY A 51 -42.91 -30.22 -12.33
C GLY A 51 -42.68 -29.44 -11.02
N GLY A 52 -41.45 -28.97 -10.80
CA GLY A 52 -40.95 -28.08 -9.74
C GLY A 52 -40.22 -26.84 -10.32
N PRO A 53 -39.30 -26.18 -9.59
CA PRO A 53 -38.77 -24.88 -10.01
C PRO A 53 -37.86 -24.90 -11.27
N ILE A 54 -37.16 -26.00 -11.59
CA ILE A 54 -36.12 -26.06 -12.66
C ILE A 54 -36.02 -27.50 -13.26
N PRO A 55 -36.17 -27.75 -14.58
CA PRO A 55 -35.96 -29.09 -15.17
C PRO A 55 -34.49 -29.54 -15.15
N THR A 56 -34.24 -30.83 -14.97
CA THR A 56 -32.91 -31.49 -14.92
C THR A 56 -32.86 -32.72 -15.84
N ASP A 57 -31.72 -33.43 -15.95
CA ASP A 57 -31.57 -34.65 -16.78
C ASP A 57 -31.89 -35.92 -15.97
N PRO A 58 -33.00 -36.65 -16.23
CA PRO A 58 -33.40 -37.85 -15.46
C PRO A 58 -32.42 -39.05 -15.52
N PHE A 59 -31.28 -38.89 -16.18
CA PHE A 59 -30.24 -39.90 -16.31
C PHE A 59 -28.91 -39.45 -15.71
N ASP A 60 -28.87 -38.26 -15.12
CA ASP A 60 -27.68 -37.62 -14.58
C ASP A 60 -27.99 -37.04 -13.19
N PRO A 61 -27.54 -37.69 -12.11
CA PRO A 61 -27.96 -37.34 -10.76
C PRO A 61 -27.42 -35.97 -10.25
N ASP A 62 -26.61 -35.29 -11.06
CA ASP A 62 -25.94 -34.02 -10.84
C ASP A 62 -25.82 -33.35 -12.23
N THR A 63 -26.87 -32.62 -12.63
CA THR A 63 -27.09 -32.21 -14.03
C THR A 63 -26.05 -31.20 -14.52
N ASP A 64 -25.41 -30.43 -13.64
CA ASP A 64 -24.38 -29.46 -13.99
C ASP A 64 -22.95 -29.85 -13.57
N ASP A 65 -22.77 -31.07 -13.04
CA ASP A 65 -21.50 -31.70 -12.68
C ASP A 65 -20.70 -30.90 -11.62
N ASP A 66 -21.38 -30.25 -10.68
CA ASP A 66 -20.74 -29.39 -9.66
C ASP A 66 -20.42 -30.13 -8.34
N GLY A 67 -20.98 -31.32 -8.16
CA GLY A 67 -20.80 -32.17 -6.99
C GLY A 67 -21.97 -32.16 -5.99
N LEU A 68 -23.04 -31.41 -6.24
CA LEU A 68 -24.34 -31.52 -5.57
C LEU A 68 -25.31 -32.34 -6.42
N LEU A 69 -26.18 -33.09 -5.74
CA LEU A 69 -27.25 -33.82 -6.45
C LEU A 69 -28.39 -32.85 -6.78
N ASP A 70 -29.06 -33.04 -7.91
CA ASP A 70 -30.19 -32.18 -8.32
C ASP A 70 -31.28 -32.10 -7.23
N SER A 71 -31.49 -33.21 -6.50
CA SER A 71 -32.41 -33.26 -5.36
C SER A 71 -31.93 -32.44 -4.15
N ALA A 72 -30.62 -32.37 -3.90
CA ALA A 72 -30.02 -31.58 -2.81
C ALA A 72 -30.13 -30.09 -3.12
N GLU A 73 -29.90 -29.70 -4.37
CA GLU A 73 -30.01 -28.32 -4.82
C GLU A 73 -31.46 -27.82 -4.81
N VAL A 74 -32.43 -28.66 -5.18
CA VAL A 74 -33.84 -28.22 -5.23
C VAL A 74 -34.57 -28.36 -3.89
N PHE A 75 -34.26 -29.40 -3.11
CA PHE A 75 -34.97 -29.72 -1.87
C PHE A 75 -34.15 -29.56 -0.60
N GLY A 76 -32.87 -29.20 -0.71
CA GLY A 76 -32.00 -28.84 0.40
C GLY A 76 -32.55 -27.66 1.20
N SER A 77 -31.95 -27.41 2.36
CA SER A 77 -32.32 -26.22 3.15
C SER A 77 -31.66 -24.94 2.66
N ASN A 78 -30.64 -25.05 1.81
CA ASN A 78 -30.02 -23.96 1.06
C ASN A 78 -30.10 -24.23 -0.46
N PRO A 79 -31.26 -23.98 -1.11
CA PRO A 79 -31.46 -24.39 -2.49
C PRO A 79 -30.64 -23.58 -3.50
N THR A 80 -29.98 -24.25 -4.44
CA THR A 80 -29.18 -23.68 -5.53
C THR A 80 -29.83 -23.98 -6.89
N ASN A 81 -29.14 -23.69 -8.00
CA ASN A 81 -29.65 -23.89 -9.35
C ASN A 81 -29.03 -25.13 -10.01
N PRO A 82 -29.77 -26.26 -10.15
CA PRO A 82 -29.24 -27.56 -10.60
C PRO A 82 -28.90 -27.67 -12.08
N VAL A 83 -28.79 -26.55 -12.77
CA VAL A 83 -28.32 -26.48 -14.16
C VAL A 83 -27.25 -25.41 -14.33
N ASN A 84 -26.72 -24.91 -13.22
CA ASN A 84 -25.74 -23.86 -13.10
C ASN A 84 -24.85 -24.08 -11.87
N ALA A 85 -23.72 -24.75 -12.11
CA ALA A 85 -22.69 -25.15 -11.16
C ALA A 85 -22.05 -24.07 -10.26
N ASP A 86 -22.48 -22.81 -10.37
CA ASP A 86 -21.97 -21.63 -9.68
C ASP A 86 -23.13 -20.61 -9.64
N THR A 87 -24.00 -20.74 -8.63
CA THR A 87 -25.31 -20.11 -8.57
C THR A 87 -25.23 -18.59 -8.39
N ASP A 88 -24.27 -18.09 -7.64
CA ASP A 88 -24.10 -16.66 -7.40
C ASP A 88 -22.98 -16.00 -8.25
N GLY A 89 -22.14 -16.79 -8.92
CA GLY A 89 -21.16 -16.32 -9.88
C GLY A 89 -19.88 -15.79 -9.26
N ASP A 90 -19.51 -16.24 -8.06
CA ASP A 90 -18.30 -15.82 -7.34
C ASP A 90 -17.03 -16.55 -7.81
N GLY A 91 -17.19 -17.66 -8.54
CA GLY A 91 -16.12 -18.50 -9.08
C GLY A 91 -15.83 -19.76 -8.28
N LEU A 92 -16.53 -20.02 -7.16
CA LEU A 92 -16.63 -21.32 -6.51
C LEU A 92 -17.78 -22.13 -7.11
N CYS A 93 -17.75 -23.43 -6.86
CA CYS A 93 -18.86 -24.30 -7.27
C CYS A 93 -19.84 -24.43 -6.10
N ASP A 94 -21.14 -24.56 -6.37
CA ASP A 94 -22.10 -24.71 -5.27
C ASP A 94 -21.74 -25.96 -4.45
N GLY A 95 -21.42 -27.05 -5.15
CA GLY A 95 -20.86 -28.28 -4.61
C GLY A 95 -19.34 -28.35 -4.47
N GLY A 96 -18.87 -29.14 -3.50
CA GLY A 96 -17.44 -29.42 -3.28
C GLY A 96 -17.06 -30.88 -3.49
N GLY A 97 -16.64 -31.26 -4.70
CA GLY A 97 -16.25 -32.64 -4.99
C GLY A 97 -15.21 -32.82 -6.09
N PRO A 98 -14.32 -33.84 -6.02
CA PRO A 98 -13.56 -34.25 -7.18
C PRO A 98 -14.55 -34.77 -8.25
N LEU A 99 -14.83 -33.95 -9.26
CA LEU A 99 -15.61 -34.27 -10.46
C LEU A 99 -15.52 -35.77 -10.78
N PHE A 100 -16.61 -36.50 -10.56
CA PHE A 100 -16.71 -37.91 -10.90
C PHE A 100 -16.96 -38.06 -12.40
N THR A 101 -16.13 -37.47 -13.27
CA THR A 101 -16.40 -37.40 -14.71
C THR A 101 -16.91 -38.75 -15.26
N PRO A 102 -18.19 -38.89 -15.63
CA PRO A 102 -18.55 -39.85 -16.65
C PRO A 102 -17.90 -39.32 -17.92
N SER A 103 -17.19 -40.18 -18.63
CA SER A 103 -16.43 -39.77 -19.80
C SER A 103 -17.36 -39.26 -20.91
N GLY A 104 -17.58 -37.95 -20.92
CA GLY A 104 -17.96 -37.12 -22.06
C GLY A 104 -19.44 -37.04 -22.38
N THR A 105 -20.01 -35.85 -22.25
CA THR A 105 -20.42 -34.99 -23.37
C THR A 105 -20.55 -33.56 -22.89
N GLY A 106 -19.60 -32.70 -23.24
CA GLY A 106 -19.66 -31.30 -22.84
C GLY A 106 -20.85 -30.56 -23.44
N THR A 107 -21.54 -29.80 -22.60
CA THR A 107 -21.92 -28.40 -22.81
C THR A 107 -22.42 -27.76 -21.50
N ASN A 108 -21.57 -27.58 -20.49
CA ASN A 108 -21.64 -26.41 -19.60
C ASN A 108 -20.28 -26.22 -18.90
N PRO A 109 -19.59 -25.08 -19.09
CA PRO A 109 -18.27 -24.86 -18.48
C PRO A 109 -18.39 -23.86 -17.33
N LEU A 110 -18.05 -24.25 -16.09
CA LEU A 110 -17.54 -23.31 -15.07
C LEU A 110 -16.72 -24.04 -13.98
N CYS A 111 -17.08 -25.27 -13.61
CA CYS A 111 -16.33 -26.06 -12.61
C CYS A 111 -15.21 -26.98 -13.17
N THR A 112 -14.80 -26.82 -14.44
CA THR A 112 -13.78 -27.72 -15.02
C THR A 112 -12.34 -27.31 -14.69
N CYS A 113 -11.58 -28.24 -14.13
CA CYS A 113 -10.14 -28.14 -13.91
C CYS A 113 -9.32 -27.99 -15.22
N SER A 114 -9.15 -26.77 -15.73
CA SER A 114 -8.02 -26.46 -16.60
C SER A 114 -6.86 -25.97 -15.74
N GLY A 115 -6.04 -26.92 -15.29
CA GLY A 115 -4.96 -26.65 -14.33
C GLY A 115 -3.99 -25.59 -14.82
N SER A 116 -4.06 -24.39 -14.25
CA SER A 116 -2.96 -23.57 -13.69
C SER A 116 -3.48 -22.18 -13.35
N CYS A 117 -3.34 -21.74 -12.10
CA CYS A 117 -3.50 -20.35 -11.66
C CYS A 117 -2.37 -19.51 -12.28
N SER A 118 -2.49 -19.11 -13.55
CA SER A 118 -1.38 -18.53 -14.31
C SER A 118 -1.76 -17.32 -15.18
N SER A 119 -2.87 -16.64 -14.91
CA SER A 119 -3.24 -15.41 -15.64
C SER A 119 -3.09 -14.16 -14.78
N VAL A 120 -2.71 -13.08 -15.47
CA VAL A 120 -2.31 -11.77 -14.95
C VAL A 120 -3.53 -10.82 -14.99
N GLY A 121 -4.73 -11.31 -14.66
CA GLY A 121 -6.00 -10.69 -15.09
C GLY A 121 -7.18 -10.70 -14.12
N GLY A 122 -6.99 -11.07 -12.86
CA GLY A 122 -8.09 -11.18 -11.88
C GLY A 122 -9.03 -12.36 -12.15
N ILE A 123 -10.03 -12.56 -11.27
CA ILE A 123 -10.84 -13.80 -11.20
C ILE A 123 -11.75 -14.06 -12.41
N LEU A 124 -12.01 -13.05 -13.25
CA LEU A 124 -12.85 -13.18 -14.44
C LEU A 124 -12.30 -14.15 -15.51
N ASP A 125 -11.07 -14.68 -15.33
CA ASP A 125 -10.50 -15.74 -16.14
C ASP A 125 -9.91 -16.92 -15.34
N HIS A 126 -10.21 -17.03 -14.04
CA HIS A 126 -9.73 -18.12 -13.18
C HIS A 126 -10.74 -19.28 -13.16
N PRO A 127 -10.49 -20.37 -13.89
CA PRO A 127 -11.26 -21.59 -13.69
C PRO A 127 -10.90 -22.13 -12.31
N ASN A 128 -11.88 -22.39 -11.44
CA ASN A 128 -11.75 -23.13 -10.17
C ASN A 128 -10.93 -24.41 -10.40
N PRO A 129 -9.60 -24.37 -10.25
CA PRO A 129 -8.73 -25.37 -10.86
C PRO A 129 -8.63 -26.61 -9.98
N THR A 130 -9.17 -26.49 -8.77
CA THR A 130 -9.13 -27.44 -7.67
C THR A 130 -10.50 -28.06 -7.38
N GLY A 131 -11.57 -27.56 -8.00
CA GLY A 131 -12.95 -28.00 -7.72
C GLY A 131 -13.33 -27.74 -6.26
N LEU A 132 -12.95 -26.57 -5.75
CA LEU A 132 -13.34 -26.14 -4.41
C LEU A 132 -14.82 -25.75 -4.45
N GLY A 133 -15.59 -26.26 -3.51
CA GLY A 133 -16.99 -25.91 -3.39
C GLY A 133 -17.30 -25.13 -2.14
N GLU A 134 -18.52 -24.65 -2.11
CA GLU A 134 -19.10 -23.93 -0.98
C GLU A 134 -19.79 -24.90 -0.02
N ASP A 135 -20.68 -25.76 -0.52
CA ASP A 135 -21.18 -26.94 0.21
C ASP A 135 -20.17 -28.09 0.10
N ALA A 136 -19.10 -27.97 0.87
CA ALA A 136 -18.06 -29.00 0.96
C ALA A 136 -18.58 -30.35 1.47
N SER A 137 -19.71 -30.35 2.18
CA SER A 137 -20.35 -31.55 2.68
C SER A 137 -21.23 -32.27 1.64
N GLY A 138 -21.65 -31.56 0.59
CA GLY A 138 -22.47 -32.04 -0.51
C GLY A 138 -23.91 -32.41 -0.10
N ASN A 139 -24.49 -31.69 0.86
CA ASN A 139 -25.74 -32.10 1.53
C ASN A 139 -26.94 -31.14 1.29
N GLY A 140 -26.74 -30.06 0.54
CA GLY A 140 -27.71 -29.02 0.23
C GLY A 140 -28.08 -28.14 1.42
N ASN A 141 -27.25 -28.08 2.46
CA ASN A 141 -27.46 -27.22 3.63
C ASN A 141 -26.21 -26.40 3.90
N LEU A 142 -26.41 -25.13 4.27
CA LEU A 142 -25.32 -24.28 4.75
C LEU A 142 -24.87 -24.76 6.14
N ASP A 143 -23.74 -25.46 6.23
CA ASP A 143 -23.14 -25.90 7.49
C ASP A 143 -22.18 -24.85 8.07
N THR A 144 -21.80 -25.03 9.34
CA THR A 144 -20.82 -24.13 9.97
C THR A 144 -19.43 -24.35 9.39
N GLY A 145 -18.82 -23.28 8.86
CA GLY A 145 -17.51 -23.34 8.21
C GLY A 145 -17.59 -23.51 6.68
N GLU A 146 -18.78 -23.37 6.11
CA GLU A 146 -19.03 -23.32 4.66
C GLU A 146 -19.45 -21.91 4.27
N THR A 147 -19.12 -21.54 3.04
CA THR A 147 -19.64 -20.33 2.38
C THR A 147 -21.04 -20.62 1.81
N ASP A 148 -21.83 -19.59 1.54
CA ASP A 148 -23.22 -19.74 1.09
C ASP A 148 -23.32 -19.63 -0.44
N PRO A 149 -23.61 -20.73 -1.17
CA PRO A 149 -23.67 -20.71 -2.64
C PRO A 149 -24.79 -19.90 -3.29
N ASN A 150 -25.53 -19.12 -2.50
CA ASN A 150 -26.48 -18.13 -2.98
C ASN A 150 -26.06 -16.69 -2.64
N GLN A 151 -24.87 -16.51 -2.08
CA GLN A 151 -24.32 -15.23 -1.66
C GLN A 151 -22.87 -15.12 -2.12
N PHE A 152 -22.68 -14.30 -3.15
CA PHE A 152 -21.37 -13.97 -3.72
C PHE A 152 -20.27 -13.60 -2.70
N ASP A 153 -20.66 -13.13 -1.51
CA ASP A 153 -19.84 -12.59 -0.42
C ASP A 153 -20.53 -13.03 0.89
N THR A 154 -19.97 -14.03 1.57
CA THR A 154 -20.60 -14.70 2.71
C THR A 154 -20.48 -13.90 4.00
N ASP A 155 -19.34 -13.27 4.26
CA ASP A 155 -19.10 -12.50 5.48
C ASP A 155 -19.54 -11.03 5.37
N GLY A 156 -19.75 -10.54 4.15
CA GLY A 156 -20.37 -9.26 3.83
C GLY A 156 -19.39 -8.10 3.77
N ASP A 157 -18.11 -8.38 3.56
CA ASP A 157 -17.02 -7.40 3.59
C ASP A 157 -16.78 -6.69 2.23
N ALA A 158 -17.47 -7.16 1.18
CA ALA A 158 -17.44 -6.74 -0.22
C ALA A 158 -16.35 -7.37 -1.11
N VAL A 159 -15.59 -8.33 -0.62
CA VAL A 159 -14.81 -9.30 -1.41
C VAL A 159 -15.68 -10.55 -1.62
N GLY A 160 -15.52 -11.24 -2.75
CA GLY A 160 -16.32 -12.44 -3.02
C GLY A 160 -15.60 -13.72 -2.58
N ASP A 161 -16.34 -14.73 -2.14
CA ASP A 161 -15.77 -15.94 -1.52
C ASP A 161 -14.78 -16.66 -2.45
N GLY A 162 -15.06 -16.67 -3.75
CA GLY A 162 -14.17 -17.16 -4.78
C GLY A 162 -12.89 -16.34 -4.94
N VAL A 163 -12.95 -15.01 -4.81
CA VAL A 163 -11.75 -14.15 -4.77
C VAL A 163 -10.89 -14.50 -3.57
N GLU A 164 -11.51 -14.74 -2.43
CA GLU A 164 -10.80 -15.04 -1.20
C GLU A 164 -10.13 -16.42 -1.23
N LYS A 165 -10.85 -17.45 -1.70
CA LYS A 165 -10.31 -18.82 -1.81
C LYS A 165 -9.37 -19.03 -2.99
N LEU A 166 -9.65 -18.42 -4.15
CA LEU A 166 -8.93 -18.68 -5.40
C LEU A 166 -7.97 -17.56 -5.81
N GLY A 167 -8.14 -16.36 -5.26
CA GLY A 167 -7.36 -15.18 -5.57
C GLY A 167 -5.92 -15.27 -5.09
N PHE A 168 -5.19 -14.21 -5.43
CA PHE A 168 -3.76 -13.97 -5.25
C PHE A 168 -2.83 -14.52 -6.32
N SER A 169 -2.40 -13.58 -7.16
CA SER A 169 -1.25 -13.76 -8.00
C SER A 169 0.00 -13.35 -7.24
N THR A 170 0.88 -14.30 -6.91
CA THR A 170 2.29 -14.02 -6.52
C THR A 170 3.09 -13.27 -7.61
N SER A 171 2.43 -12.86 -8.70
CA SER A 171 3.02 -12.34 -9.93
C SER A 171 3.52 -10.91 -9.85
N ARG A 172 3.42 -10.20 -8.71
CA ARG A 172 3.96 -8.84 -8.57
C ARG A 172 5.05 -8.67 -7.50
N GLN A 173 5.38 -9.71 -6.72
CA GLN A 173 6.45 -9.63 -5.71
C GLN A 173 7.81 -9.21 -6.30
N TRP A 174 8.10 -9.57 -7.55
CA TRP A 174 9.33 -9.17 -8.23
C TRP A 174 9.38 -7.68 -8.63
N MET A 175 8.25 -6.96 -8.54
CA MET A 175 8.17 -5.52 -8.78
C MET A 175 8.56 -4.69 -7.56
N ILE A 176 8.54 -5.29 -6.36
CA ILE A 176 9.00 -4.65 -5.13
C ILE A 176 10.54 -4.70 -5.08
N PRO A 177 11.23 -3.55 -5.05
CA PRO A 177 12.65 -3.48 -4.79
C PRO A 177 12.99 -4.12 -3.45
N ALA A 178 14.10 -4.86 -3.40
CA ALA A 178 14.55 -5.49 -2.16
C ALA A 178 15.03 -4.47 -1.11
N THR A 179 15.26 -3.23 -1.52
CA THR A 179 15.67 -2.13 -0.66
C THR A 179 15.04 -0.84 -1.12
N ASP A 180 14.84 0.08 -0.18
CA ASP A 180 14.46 1.46 -0.46
C ASP A 180 15.61 2.26 -1.13
N LEU A 181 15.40 3.56 -1.35
CA LEU A 181 16.39 4.48 -1.91
C LEU A 181 17.70 4.55 -1.10
N PHE A 182 17.68 4.14 0.17
CA PHE A 182 18.78 4.24 1.11
C PHE A 182 19.46 2.89 1.39
N GLY A 183 18.99 1.80 0.77
CA GLY A 183 19.54 0.46 0.94
C GLY A 183 19.03 -0.28 2.19
N ARG A 184 18.02 0.25 2.90
CA ARG A 184 17.33 -0.47 3.97
C ARG A 184 16.47 -1.57 3.33
N PRO A 185 16.36 -2.76 3.92
CA PRO A 185 15.53 -3.83 3.38
C PRO A 185 14.05 -3.40 3.35
N VAL A 186 13.40 -3.56 2.21
CA VAL A 186 11.93 -3.48 2.09
C VAL A 186 11.41 -4.91 2.10
N ASN A 187 10.55 -5.24 3.07
CA ASN A 187 10.10 -6.60 3.30
C ASN A 187 8.57 -6.73 3.23
N VAL A 188 7.98 -6.16 2.18
CA VAL A 188 6.56 -6.33 1.90
C VAL A 188 6.29 -7.73 1.37
N THR A 189 5.37 -8.44 2.04
CA THR A 189 5.00 -9.80 1.69
C THR A 189 3.76 -9.76 0.82
N TYR A 190 3.81 -10.36 -0.37
CA TYR A 190 2.57 -10.59 -1.13
C TYR A 190 1.78 -11.73 -0.50
N PRO A 191 0.44 -11.61 -0.40
CA PRO A 191 -0.42 -12.66 0.08
C PRO A 191 -0.24 -13.95 -0.72
N ALA A 192 -0.29 -15.09 -0.01
CA ALA A 192 -0.31 -16.39 -0.63
C ALA A 192 -1.73 -16.72 -1.11
N CYS A 193 -1.86 -17.58 -2.14
CA CYS A 193 -3.18 -18.05 -2.57
C CYS A 193 -3.98 -18.65 -1.40
N GLY A 194 -5.22 -18.19 -1.24
CA GLY A 194 -6.12 -18.60 -0.16
C GLY A 194 -5.67 -18.15 1.23
N CYS A 195 -5.09 -16.94 1.35
CA CYS A 195 -4.79 -16.36 2.66
C CYS A 195 -6.01 -15.69 3.30
N LEU A 196 -6.89 -15.09 2.49
CA LEU A 196 -8.20 -14.58 2.90
C LEU A 196 -9.09 -15.72 3.38
N ASP A 197 -9.91 -15.45 4.39
CA ASP A 197 -10.94 -16.38 4.89
C ASP A 197 -12.32 -15.81 4.58
N PRO A 198 -13.11 -16.40 3.66
CA PRO A 198 -14.44 -15.90 3.24
C PRO A 198 -15.54 -15.99 4.29
N LEU A 199 -15.15 -16.23 5.55
CA LEU A 199 -16.01 -16.32 6.70
C LEU A 199 -15.58 -15.34 7.80
N ASP A 200 -14.57 -14.51 7.54
CA ASP A 200 -13.95 -13.59 8.47
C ASP A 200 -13.69 -12.24 7.79
N GLU A 201 -14.57 -11.27 8.05
CA GLU A 201 -14.57 -9.94 7.42
C GLU A 201 -13.27 -9.12 7.62
N ASP A 202 -12.31 -9.60 8.41
CA ASP A 202 -11.03 -8.97 8.79
C ASP A 202 -9.99 -10.08 9.04
N THR A 203 -9.39 -10.60 7.96
CA THR A 203 -8.56 -11.81 7.96
C THR A 203 -7.33 -11.66 8.86
N ASP A 204 -6.68 -10.50 8.86
CA ASP A 204 -5.46 -10.26 9.65
C ASP A 204 -5.69 -9.63 11.04
N ASN A 205 -6.94 -9.27 11.33
CA ASN A 205 -7.44 -8.76 12.61
C ASN A 205 -6.81 -7.42 13.02
N ASP A 206 -6.49 -6.55 12.06
CA ASP A 206 -5.95 -5.23 12.32
C ASP A 206 -7.03 -4.15 12.57
N GLY A 207 -8.28 -4.42 12.17
CA GLY A 207 -9.45 -3.55 12.32
C GLY A 207 -9.92 -2.87 11.02
N LEU A 208 -9.25 -3.09 9.90
CA LEU A 208 -9.75 -2.92 8.54
C LEU A 208 -10.49 -4.19 8.11
N THR A 209 -11.44 -4.08 7.18
CA THR A 209 -12.06 -5.28 6.60
C THR A 209 -11.37 -5.62 5.30
N ASP A 210 -11.38 -6.87 4.87
CA ASP A 210 -10.61 -7.27 3.69
C ASP A 210 -11.06 -6.49 2.44
N GLY A 211 -12.35 -6.20 2.29
CA GLY A 211 -12.88 -5.35 1.20
C GLY A 211 -12.61 -3.85 1.34
N TYR A 212 -12.20 -3.36 2.52
CA TYR A 212 -11.61 -2.02 2.67
C TYR A 212 -10.18 -1.98 2.15
N GLU A 213 -9.49 -3.10 2.23
CA GLU A 213 -8.08 -3.27 1.86
C GLU A 213 -7.92 -3.71 0.41
N ASP A 214 -8.89 -4.44 -0.13
CA ASP A 214 -9.04 -4.82 -1.53
C ASP A 214 -10.23 -4.06 -2.17
N VAL A 215 -10.09 -2.74 -2.27
CA VAL A 215 -11.15 -1.81 -2.74
C VAL A 215 -11.68 -2.18 -4.12
N ASN A 216 -10.84 -2.77 -4.98
CA ASN A 216 -11.20 -3.15 -6.33
C ASN A 216 -11.72 -4.60 -6.46
N GLY A 217 -11.60 -5.41 -5.40
CA GLY A 217 -12.09 -6.79 -5.31
C GLY A 217 -11.37 -7.75 -6.25
N ASP A 218 -10.10 -7.50 -6.59
CA ASP A 218 -9.31 -8.34 -7.49
C ASP A 218 -8.36 -9.29 -6.76
N GLY A 219 -8.36 -9.24 -5.43
CA GLY A 219 -7.51 -10.01 -4.55
C GLY A 219 -6.03 -9.65 -4.72
N ASN A 220 -5.68 -8.42 -5.10
CA ASN A 220 -4.32 -7.92 -5.06
C ASN A 220 -4.31 -6.49 -4.54
N PHE A 221 -3.29 -6.15 -3.74
CA PHE A 221 -3.05 -4.76 -3.36
C PHE A 221 -2.08 -4.07 -4.32
N ASP A 222 -2.40 -2.83 -4.69
CA ASP A 222 -1.59 -1.99 -5.56
C ASP A 222 -0.48 -1.24 -4.77
N PHE A 223 0.61 -1.92 -4.45
CA PHE A 223 1.77 -1.31 -3.79
C PHE A 223 2.44 -0.23 -4.66
N LEU A 224 2.44 1.03 -4.19
CA LEU A 224 3.16 2.15 -4.80
C LEU A 224 3.87 3.01 -3.74
N PRO A 225 5.05 2.61 -3.25
CA PRO A 225 5.89 3.46 -2.42
C PRO A 225 6.25 4.76 -3.09
N SER A 226 6.13 5.82 -2.32
CA SER A 226 6.68 7.15 -2.56
C SER A 226 8.18 7.12 -2.83
N ASP A 227 8.85 6.12 -2.27
CA ASP A 227 10.32 5.98 -2.16
C ASP A 227 11.03 5.46 -3.43
N PHE A 228 10.32 5.28 -4.54
CA PHE A 228 10.90 4.78 -5.78
C PHE A 228 11.30 5.90 -6.76
N ASP A 229 12.57 5.90 -7.17
CA ASP A 229 13.07 6.71 -8.29
C ASP A 229 12.51 6.19 -9.62
N TYR A 230 11.40 6.76 -10.08
CA TYR A 230 10.76 6.44 -11.37
C TYR A 230 11.52 7.05 -12.56
N THR A 231 12.81 6.71 -12.73
CA THR A 231 13.53 6.99 -13.99
C THR A 231 13.26 5.95 -15.08
N ASP A 232 12.58 4.84 -14.77
CA ASP A 232 12.07 3.87 -15.74
C ASP A 232 10.54 3.80 -15.68
N PRO A 233 9.80 4.16 -16.76
CA PRO A 233 8.36 3.99 -16.79
C PRO A 233 8.05 2.49 -16.83
N LEU A 234 7.70 1.92 -15.67
CA LEU A 234 7.21 0.56 -15.58
C LEU A 234 6.07 0.36 -16.59
N PRO A 235 6.05 -0.78 -17.32
CA PRO A 235 4.97 -1.10 -18.23
C PRO A 235 3.78 -1.62 -17.41
N GLY A 236 3.07 -0.72 -16.76
CA GLY A 236 1.76 -0.95 -16.16
C GLY A 236 0.81 0.18 -16.55
N PRO A 237 -0.51 -0.05 -16.64
CA PRO A 237 -1.45 1.07 -16.65
C PRO A 237 -1.16 1.94 -15.41
N ALA A 238 -1.37 3.26 -15.51
CA ALA A 238 -1.41 4.10 -14.31
C ALA A 238 -2.54 3.56 -13.43
N MET A 239 -2.23 2.91 -12.30
CA MET A 239 -3.25 2.26 -11.49
C MET A 239 -3.91 3.27 -10.53
N PRO A 240 -5.23 3.14 -10.29
CA PRO A 240 -6.10 4.26 -10.00
C PRO A 240 -6.42 4.48 -8.52
N ASP A 241 -5.93 3.63 -7.60
CA ASP A 241 -6.25 3.77 -6.17
C ASP A 241 -5.07 3.40 -5.23
N PRO A 242 -4.33 4.38 -4.66
CA PRO A 242 -3.26 4.15 -3.69
C PRO A 242 -3.80 3.84 -2.28
N LYS A 243 -4.92 3.11 -2.19
CA LYS A 243 -5.64 2.86 -0.93
C LYS A 243 -5.72 1.38 -0.57
N GLU A 244 -5.07 0.49 -1.30
CA GLU A 244 -5.15 -0.95 -1.01
C GLU A 244 -3.97 -1.39 -0.16
N THR A 245 -4.26 -1.97 1.00
CA THR A 245 -3.30 -2.66 1.89
C THR A 245 -3.42 -4.17 1.69
N ASN A 246 -2.50 -4.93 2.26
CA ASN A 246 -2.51 -6.38 2.16
C ASN A 246 -3.46 -6.97 3.22
N PRO A 247 -4.64 -7.54 2.84
CA PRO A 247 -5.62 -8.04 3.80
C PRO A 247 -5.17 -9.23 4.66
N CYS A 248 -3.98 -9.76 4.39
CA CYS A 248 -3.41 -10.91 5.07
C CYS A 248 -2.16 -10.54 5.89
N ASP A 249 -1.87 -9.25 6.04
CA ASP A 249 -0.71 -8.73 6.76
C ASP A 249 -1.04 -7.38 7.39
N ALA A 250 -1.38 -7.41 8.68
CA ALA A 250 -1.83 -6.27 9.46
C ALA A 250 -0.91 -5.04 9.45
N ASP A 251 0.32 -5.18 8.95
CA ASP A 251 1.36 -4.14 8.83
C ASP A 251 1.98 -4.31 7.43
N THR A 252 1.33 -3.70 6.42
CA THR A 252 1.59 -4.00 5.01
C THR A 252 3.02 -3.65 4.61
N ASP A 253 3.57 -2.54 5.10
CA ASP A 253 4.92 -2.08 4.77
C ASP A 253 5.99 -2.54 5.79
N ASN A 254 5.58 -3.23 6.85
CA ASN A 254 6.39 -3.90 7.85
C ASN A 254 7.26 -2.92 8.66
N ASP A 255 6.71 -1.78 9.03
CA ASP A 255 7.39 -0.70 9.73
C ASP A 255 7.17 -0.70 11.26
N GLY A 256 6.19 -1.49 11.73
CA GLY A 256 5.81 -1.65 13.13
C GLY A 256 4.52 -0.95 13.55
N LEU A 257 3.83 -0.24 12.65
CA LEU A 257 2.45 0.23 12.79
C LEU A 257 1.51 -0.71 12.02
N ASN A 258 0.27 -0.82 12.47
CA ASN A 258 -0.72 -1.58 11.71
C ASN A 258 -1.52 -0.66 10.78
N ASP A 259 -2.03 -1.20 9.69
CA ASP A 259 -2.62 -0.42 8.61
C ASP A 259 -3.83 0.40 9.10
N TYR A 260 -4.64 -0.17 9.99
CA TYR A 260 -5.71 0.54 10.68
C TYR A 260 -5.20 1.77 11.43
N ASP A 261 -4.16 1.64 12.26
CA ASP A 261 -3.62 2.73 13.07
C ASP A 261 -3.07 3.82 12.16
N GLU A 262 -2.44 3.49 11.05
CA GLU A 262 -1.92 4.48 10.12
C GLU A 262 -3.05 5.24 9.40
N ARG A 263 -4.03 4.51 8.85
CA ARG A 263 -5.17 5.10 8.12
C ARG A 263 -6.14 5.84 9.03
N PHE A 264 -6.33 5.35 10.24
CA PHE A 264 -7.39 5.73 11.17
C PHE A 264 -6.89 6.01 12.58
N GLN A 265 -5.66 6.49 12.74
CA GLN A 265 -5.37 7.40 13.83
C GLN A 265 -5.95 8.79 13.53
N PRO A 266 -7.14 9.14 14.06
CA PRO A 266 -7.40 10.48 14.52
C PRO A 266 -7.60 10.40 16.03
N ASN A 267 -6.51 10.53 16.78
CA ASN A 267 -6.53 10.95 18.19
C ASN A 267 -7.76 10.46 19.01
N PRO A 268 -7.87 9.15 19.36
CA PRO A 268 -8.97 8.67 20.21
C PRO A 268 -8.83 9.12 21.67
N SER A 269 -7.62 9.53 22.03
CA SER A 269 -7.21 10.13 23.30
C SER A 269 -6.00 10.99 22.98
N ALA A 270 -5.87 12.15 23.62
CA ALA A 270 -4.76 13.09 23.51
C ALA A 270 -3.39 12.48 23.89
N PHE A 271 -2.96 11.45 23.18
CA PHE A 271 -1.86 10.54 23.49
C PHE A 271 -0.78 10.60 22.40
N TYR A 272 -1.17 10.80 21.13
CA TYR A 272 -0.26 11.01 20.01
C TYR A 272 -0.70 12.24 19.17
N PRO A 273 0.18 13.26 18.97
CA PRO A 273 -0.21 14.55 18.37
C PRO A 273 0.07 14.70 16.86
N PHE A 274 0.58 13.68 16.17
CA PHE A 274 1.01 13.74 14.77
C PHE A 274 -0.11 13.46 13.75
N ASN A 275 0.17 13.73 12.46
CA ASN A 275 -0.74 13.40 11.36
C ASN A 275 -0.70 11.89 11.06
N ARG A 276 -1.60 11.43 10.20
CA ARG A 276 -1.61 10.03 9.78
C ARG A 276 -0.40 9.72 8.90
N THR A 277 0.18 8.56 9.11
CA THR A 277 1.19 7.93 8.26
C THR A 277 0.51 7.18 7.11
N ASN A 278 1.30 6.58 6.24
CA ASN A 278 0.79 5.89 5.06
C ASN A 278 1.19 4.40 5.11
N PRO A 279 0.22 3.46 5.18
CA PRO A 279 0.49 2.03 5.36
C PRO A 279 1.12 1.31 4.15
N LEU A 280 1.55 2.08 3.14
CA LEU A 280 2.25 1.58 1.97
C LEU A 280 3.64 2.23 1.84
N ASP A 281 4.08 2.94 2.87
CA ASP A 281 5.23 3.82 2.88
C ASP A 281 5.84 3.89 4.29
N HIS A 282 6.74 2.96 4.55
CA HIS A 282 7.37 2.72 5.86
C HIS A 282 8.19 3.86 6.47
N ASP A 283 8.28 5.01 5.80
CA ASP A 283 9.04 6.22 6.17
C ASP A 283 8.34 7.44 5.54
N THR A 284 7.20 7.82 6.11
CA THR A 284 6.23 8.79 5.57
C THR A 284 6.87 10.16 5.29
N ASP A 285 7.86 10.58 6.09
CA ASP A 285 8.51 11.90 5.96
C ASP A 285 9.95 11.86 5.43
N ASN A 286 10.46 10.66 5.13
CA ASN A 286 11.73 10.41 4.46
C ASN A 286 12.96 10.90 5.27
N ASP A 287 12.97 10.62 6.56
CA ASP A 287 13.94 11.10 7.53
C ASP A 287 14.96 10.06 8.02
N TRP A 288 14.76 8.81 7.58
CA TRP A 288 15.57 7.62 7.84
C TRP A 288 15.21 6.83 9.10
N LEU A 289 14.21 7.25 9.85
CA LEU A 289 13.51 6.37 10.78
C LEU A 289 12.32 5.72 10.05
N LEU A 290 11.75 4.70 10.68
CA LEU A 290 10.51 4.08 10.21
C LEU A 290 9.36 4.65 11.04
N ASP A 291 8.17 4.81 10.48
CA ASP A 291 7.09 5.47 11.21
C ASP A 291 6.79 4.74 12.53
N GLY A 292 6.77 3.40 12.51
CA GLY A 292 6.66 2.57 13.71
C GLY A 292 7.81 2.68 14.70
N GLU A 293 9.05 2.92 14.24
CA GLU A 293 10.20 3.20 15.11
C GLU A 293 10.04 4.54 15.83
N GLU A 294 9.55 5.56 15.14
CA GLU A 294 9.32 6.91 15.66
C GLU A 294 8.19 6.97 16.67
N VAL A 295 7.05 6.36 16.37
CA VAL A 295 5.93 6.24 17.30
C VAL A 295 6.32 5.45 18.55
N GLY A 296 7.17 4.44 18.39
CA GLY A 296 7.76 3.68 19.50
C GLY A 296 8.85 4.44 20.26
N TRP A 297 9.36 5.56 19.73
CA TRP A 297 10.48 6.29 20.29
C TRP A 297 10.07 7.12 21.50
N THR A 298 10.57 6.74 22.67
CA THR A 298 10.28 7.50 23.90
C THR A 298 11.29 8.63 24.08
N CYS A 299 10.88 9.88 23.87
CA CYS A 299 11.71 11.02 24.23
C CYS A 299 11.80 11.14 25.76
N VAL A 300 13.02 11.10 26.28
CA VAL A 300 13.30 11.30 27.71
C VAL A 300 14.20 12.51 27.84
N ASP A 301 13.67 13.63 28.35
CA ASP A 301 14.46 14.81 28.68
C ASP A 301 15.59 14.41 29.67
N PRO A 302 16.87 14.47 29.26
CA PRO A 302 18.01 14.11 30.11
C PRO A 302 18.15 14.98 31.36
N GLY A 303 17.48 16.15 31.39
CA GLY A 303 17.46 17.11 32.48
C GLY A 303 16.32 16.94 33.49
N PHE A 304 15.39 16.00 33.27
CA PHE A 304 14.19 15.86 34.09
C PHE A 304 14.44 15.06 35.39
N ASP A 305 14.11 15.64 36.55
CA ASP A 305 14.19 14.99 37.86
C ASP A 305 13.05 13.96 37.96
N LEU A 306 13.38 12.67 37.87
CA LEU A 306 12.43 11.54 37.90
C LEU A 306 11.72 11.35 39.26
N ASP A 307 12.09 12.11 40.28
CA ASP A 307 11.43 12.14 41.59
C ASP A 307 11.41 13.59 42.11
N PRO A 308 10.66 14.49 41.45
CA PRO A 308 10.72 15.93 41.71
C PRO A 308 10.18 16.30 43.09
N ASP A 309 9.33 15.46 43.68
CA ASP A 309 8.78 15.66 45.03
C ASP A 309 9.49 14.84 46.13
N ARG A 310 10.43 13.96 45.75
CA ARG A 310 11.36 13.21 46.62
C ARG A 310 10.67 12.27 47.58
N ASP A 311 9.57 11.67 47.15
CA ASP A 311 8.81 10.74 47.97
C ASP A 311 9.34 9.30 47.90
N GLY A 312 10.30 9.05 47.00
CA GLY A 312 10.98 7.76 46.82
C GLY A 312 10.26 6.80 45.89
N LEU A 313 9.26 7.29 45.13
CA LEU A 313 8.72 6.66 43.95
C LEU A 313 9.20 7.47 42.74
N ASP A 314 9.80 6.78 41.78
CA ASP A 314 10.10 7.40 40.50
C ASP A 314 8.74 7.75 39.84
N ASP A 315 8.54 8.99 39.41
CA ASP A 315 7.40 9.49 38.63
C ASP A 315 7.32 8.85 37.23
N TYR A 316 8.02 7.72 37.02
CA TYR A 316 8.06 6.88 35.84
C TYR A 316 6.67 6.61 35.24
N PHE A 317 5.62 6.57 36.06
CA PHE A 317 4.23 6.39 35.61
C PHE A 317 3.62 7.61 34.89
N VAL A 318 4.15 8.83 35.11
CA VAL A 318 3.68 10.06 34.46
C VAL A 318 4.35 10.26 33.10
N MET A 319 5.61 9.83 32.95
CA MET A 319 6.37 9.91 31.68
C MET A 319 5.85 8.97 30.58
N THR A 320 5.40 7.75 30.92
CA THR A 320 4.86 6.82 29.91
C THR A 320 3.47 7.21 29.39
N VAL A 321 2.88 8.28 29.93
CA VAL A 321 1.53 8.74 29.60
C VAL A 321 1.54 10.11 28.89
N LEU A 322 2.69 10.80 28.85
CA LEU A 322 2.81 12.19 28.34
C LEU A 322 4.19 12.50 27.72
N GLY A 323 5.02 11.50 27.42
CA GLY A 323 6.31 11.72 26.75
C GLY A 323 6.10 12.18 25.31
N ASP A 324 6.86 13.18 24.86
CA ASP A 324 6.95 13.50 23.45
C ASP A 324 7.47 12.25 22.71
N VAL A 325 6.94 11.98 21.52
CA VAL A 325 7.42 10.93 20.61
C VAL A 325 7.91 11.63 19.35
N LEU A 326 8.74 10.96 18.55
CA LEU A 326 9.10 11.50 17.23
C LEU A 326 7.84 11.55 16.36
N ASP A 327 7.71 12.60 15.56
CA ASP A 327 6.55 12.81 14.68
C ASP A 327 6.88 12.21 13.32
N PRO A 328 6.34 11.03 12.96
CA PRO A 328 6.66 10.32 11.71
C PRO A 328 6.16 11.03 10.44
N THR A 329 5.59 12.22 10.60
CA THR A 329 5.15 13.07 9.50
C THR A 329 5.96 14.37 9.41
N ASN A 330 7.01 14.47 10.22
CA ASN A 330 7.90 15.63 10.32
C ASN A 330 9.37 15.22 10.47
N ARG A 331 10.05 15.26 9.34
CA ARG A 331 11.46 14.91 9.08
C ARG A 331 12.54 15.50 10.01
N ASP A 332 12.16 16.42 10.89
CA ASP A 332 13.00 17.13 11.85
C ASP A 332 12.10 17.50 13.04
N SER A 333 11.89 16.52 13.92
CA SER A 333 10.88 16.53 14.99
C SER A 333 11.07 17.69 15.96
N ASP A 334 12.32 18.04 16.28
CA ASP A 334 12.64 19.14 17.18
C ASP A 334 13.04 20.45 16.47
N SER A 335 13.05 20.42 15.14
CA SER A 335 13.35 21.56 14.25
C SER A 335 14.73 22.14 14.50
N ASP A 336 15.70 21.29 14.84
CA ASP A 336 17.07 21.71 15.09
C ASP A 336 17.92 21.79 13.83
N GLY A 337 17.42 21.30 12.70
CA GLY A 337 18.06 21.33 11.39
C GLY A 337 18.90 20.09 11.07
N PHE A 338 18.92 19.09 11.94
CA PHE A 338 19.25 17.71 11.60
C PHE A 338 17.96 16.92 11.37
N ILE A 339 18.00 15.93 10.46
CA ILE A 339 16.87 15.01 10.26
C ILE A 339 16.95 13.90 11.30
N ASP A 340 15.82 13.38 11.78
CA ASP A 340 15.81 12.60 13.02
C ASP A 340 16.69 11.35 12.92
N GLY A 341 16.65 10.62 11.81
CA GLY A 341 17.49 9.44 11.59
C GLY A 341 19.00 9.72 11.50
N LEU A 342 19.41 10.98 11.38
CA LEU A 342 20.81 11.44 11.45
C LEU A 342 21.14 12.23 12.71
N ASP A 343 20.14 12.64 13.47
CA ASP A 343 20.33 13.39 14.68
C ASP A 343 20.70 12.44 15.85
N PRO A 344 21.85 12.64 16.53
CA PRO A 344 22.11 11.96 17.79
C PRO A 344 21.12 12.30 18.92
N ASN A 345 20.28 13.34 18.79
CA ASN A 345 19.30 13.78 19.79
C ASN A 345 17.98 14.35 19.18
N PRO A 346 17.23 13.54 18.42
CA PRO A 346 16.09 13.96 17.56
C PRO A 346 14.87 14.52 18.30
N CYS A 347 14.88 14.46 19.64
CA CYS A 347 13.80 14.94 20.48
C CYS A 347 14.05 16.34 21.05
N TYR A 348 15.33 16.69 21.27
CA TYR A 348 15.72 17.83 22.13
C TYR A 348 17.05 18.46 21.70
N GLY A 349 17.33 18.50 20.41
CA GLY A 349 18.42 19.19 19.77
C GLY A 349 18.48 20.68 20.14
N ASP A 350 19.70 21.17 20.30
CA ASP A 350 19.91 22.62 20.37
C ASP A 350 19.75 23.13 18.94
N ILE A 351 18.64 23.84 18.65
CA ILE A 351 18.38 24.45 17.34
C ILE A 351 19.68 24.93 16.72
N LEU A 352 20.07 24.37 15.55
CA LEU A 352 21.24 24.83 14.80
C LEU A 352 21.14 26.34 14.82
N PRO A 353 22.07 27.02 15.53
CA PRO A 353 21.91 28.44 15.69
C PRO A 353 21.95 29.01 14.28
N ILE A 354 20.84 29.63 13.86
CA ILE A 354 20.92 30.72 12.90
C ILE A 354 21.96 31.61 13.54
N ILE A 355 23.19 31.54 13.02
CA ILE A 355 24.30 32.28 13.60
C ILE A 355 23.83 33.71 13.49
N VAL A 356 23.46 34.27 14.62
CA VAL A 356 22.98 35.65 14.70
C VAL A 356 24.05 36.44 13.98
N SER A 357 23.64 37.17 12.93
CA SER A 357 24.50 38.05 12.14
C SER A 357 25.60 38.62 13.04
N ALA A 358 26.87 38.42 12.65
CA ALA A 358 28.04 38.66 13.49
C ALA A 358 27.83 39.84 14.47
N GLU A 359 27.78 39.55 15.78
CA GLU A 359 27.67 40.59 16.82
C GLU A 359 29.00 41.34 16.92
N GLY A 360 29.22 42.24 15.97
CA GLY A 360 30.34 43.17 15.87
C GLY A 360 30.04 44.21 14.79
N PRO A 361 30.64 45.42 14.83
CA PRO A 361 30.64 46.25 13.64
C PRO A 361 31.34 45.45 12.55
N LEU A 362 30.63 45.17 11.45
CA LEU A 362 31.25 44.60 10.25
C LEU A 362 32.48 45.45 9.93
N VAL A 363 33.64 44.83 10.05
CA VAL A 363 34.89 45.42 9.59
C VAL A 363 35.05 44.91 8.17
N ASP A 364 35.11 45.84 7.25
CA ASP A 364 35.47 45.64 5.85
C ASP A 364 36.81 46.39 5.71
N SER A 365 37.90 45.66 5.94
CA SER A 365 39.23 46.21 6.14
C SER A 365 39.81 46.81 4.86
N ASP A 366 39.43 46.31 3.69
CA ASP A 366 39.90 46.78 2.39
C ASP A 366 38.85 47.55 1.57
N GLY A 367 37.59 47.53 1.98
CA GLY A 367 36.50 48.36 1.47
C GLY A 367 35.83 47.81 0.22
N ASP A 368 35.91 46.50 -0.03
CA ASP A 368 35.39 45.86 -1.23
C ASP A 368 33.91 45.44 -1.13
N GLY A 369 33.34 45.55 0.07
CA GLY A 369 31.94 45.28 0.36
C GLY A 369 31.65 43.89 0.92
N PHE A 370 32.67 43.08 1.23
CA PHE A 370 32.57 41.90 2.09
C PHE A 370 33.11 42.22 3.48
N SER A 371 32.66 41.49 4.50
CA SER A 371 33.21 41.67 5.85
C SER A 371 34.41 40.75 6.07
N ASP A 372 35.37 41.19 6.89
CA ASP A 372 36.57 40.41 7.22
C ASP A 372 36.24 38.99 7.72
N ASP A 373 35.08 38.84 8.38
CA ASP A 373 34.59 37.55 8.89
C ASP A 373 34.01 36.66 7.78
N ASP A 374 33.37 37.24 6.76
CA ASP A 374 32.84 36.50 5.61
C ASP A 374 33.96 36.05 4.68
N GLU A 375 34.95 36.91 4.44
CA GLU A 375 36.14 36.59 3.65
C GLU A 375 36.96 35.47 4.31
N TRP A 376 37.14 35.52 5.63
CA TRP A 376 37.81 34.45 6.37
C TRP A 376 37.10 33.09 6.22
N ARG A 377 35.76 33.08 6.17
CA ARG A 377 34.95 31.85 6.02
C ARG A 377 34.93 31.32 4.59
N ALA A 378 34.94 32.23 3.60
CA ALA A 378 35.05 31.87 2.19
C ALA A 378 36.50 31.53 1.76
N GLY A 379 37.48 31.67 2.66
CA GLY A 379 38.88 31.35 2.41
C GLY A 379 39.67 32.42 1.66
N THR A 380 39.17 33.65 1.58
CA THR A 380 39.80 34.81 0.91
C THR A 380 40.50 35.73 1.91
N ASP A 381 41.40 36.63 1.48
CA ASP A 381 42.20 37.49 2.37
C ASP A 381 41.53 38.85 2.68
N PRO A 382 41.09 39.10 3.94
CA PRO A 382 40.39 40.33 4.35
C PRO A 382 41.14 41.67 4.20
N GLN A 383 42.35 41.64 3.66
CA GLN A 383 43.20 42.81 3.51
C GLN A 383 43.57 43.08 2.05
N ASP A 384 43.10 42.26 1.12
CA ASP A 384 43.34 42.39 -0.30
C ASP A 384 42.02 42.44 -1.05
N GLY A 385 41.48 43.64 -1.30
CA GLY A 385 40.16 43.80 -1.98
C GLY A 385 40.13 43.40 -3.46
N ALA A 386 41.12 42.62 -3.91
CA ALA A 386 41.09 41.86 -5.15
C ALA A 386 40.89 40.34 -4.92
N ASP A 387 40.93 39.88 -3.67
CA ASP A 387 40.83 38.51 -3.19
C ASP A 387 39.63 38.40 -2.24
N HIS A 388 38.46 38.19 -2.83
CA HIS A 388 37.16 38.22 -2.15
C HIS A 388 36.27 37.08 -2.65
N PRO A 389 35.18 36.73 -1.93
CA PRO A 389 34.27 35.67 -2.36
C PRO A 389 33.75 35.92 -3.78
N ILE A 390 33.69 34.87 -4.59
CA ILE A 390 33.07 34.95 -5.92
C ILE A 390 31.56 34.94 -5.72
N ALA A 391 30.96 36.14 -5.72
CA ALA A 391 29.52 36.28 -5.53
C ALA A 391 28.75 36.37 -6.86
N TYR A 392 27.71 35.56 -6.99
CA TYR A 392 26.70 35.68 -8.03
C TYR A 392 25.71 36.78 -7.66
N THR A 393 25.31 37.58 -8.66
CA THR A 393 24.35 38.68 -8.48
C THR A 393 23.06 38.38 -9.21
N ALA A 394 21.94 38.46 -8.50
CA ALA A 394 20.61 38.10 -9.01
C ALA A 394 19.53 38.99 -8.38
N ASP A 395 18.32 38.98 -8.93
CA ASP A 395 17.12 39.52 -8.29
C ASP A 395 16.53 38.42 -7.40
N LEU A 396 16.87 38.43 -6.11
CA LEU A 396 16.47 37.36 -5.16
C LEU A 396 15.15 37.65 -4.44
N ASP A 397 14.68 38.90 -4.39
CA ASP A 397 13.47 39.31 -3.67
C ASP A 397 12.32 39.72 -4.61
N GLY A 398 12.52 39.67 -5.93
CA GLY A 398 11.53 39.95 -6.96
C GLY A 398 11.24 41.44 -7.14
N ASN A 399 12.19 42.32 -6.77
CA ASN A 399 12.02 43.76 -6.84
C ASN A 399 12.46 44.39 -8.20
N GLU A 400 12.89 43.58 -9.16
CA GLU A 400 13.44 43.95 -10.48
C GLU A 400 14.82 44.67 -10.42
N GLU A 401 15.49 44.72 -9.27
CA GLU A 401 16.91 45.09 -9.12
C GLU A 401 17.76 43.82 -8.95
N THR A 402 19.00 43.84 -9.45
CA THR A 402 19.94 42.70 -9.37
C THR A 402 21.15 43.09 -8.55
N ARG A 403 20.94 43.38 -7.27
CA ARG A 403 22.01 43.80 -6.36
C ARG A 403 22.39 42.73 -5.35
N GLU A 404 21.44 41.86 -5.09
CA GLU A 404 21.49 40.80 -4.12
C GLU A 404 22.63 39.85 -4.49
N ARG A 405 23.39 39.44 -3.48
CA ARG A 405 24.61 38.64 -3.63
C ARG A 405 24.40 37.25 -3.04
N LEU A 406 24.97 36.28 -3.72
CA LEU A 406 24.95 34.87 -3.35
C LEU A 406 26.36 34.32 -3.51
N TRP A 407 26.92 33.63 -2.50
CA TRP A 407 28.20 32.93 -2.64
C TRP A 407 28.21 31.61 -1.87
N LEU A 408 29.20 30.78 -2.20
CA LEU A 408 29.44 29.49 -1.57
C LEU A 408 30.56 29.59 -0.53
N GLU A 409 30.44 28.84 0.56
CA GLU A 409 31.50 28.69 1.57
C GLU A 409 31.84 27.23 1.80
N ASP A 410 33.14 26.94 1.78
CA ASP A 410 33.76 25.67 2.17
C ASP A 410 34.21 25.80 3.63
N SER A 411 33.40 25.28 4.55
CA SER A 411 33.58 25.49 5.98
C SER A 411 34.61 24.55 6.60
N ASP A 412 34.89 23.42 5.96
CA ASP A 412 35.82 22.40 6.43
C ASP A 412 37.13 22.28 5.61
N GLY A 413 37.21 22.98 4.47
CA GLY A 413 38.37 23.13 3.61
C GLY A 413 38.61 21.93 2.68
N ASP A 414 37.60 21.13 2.39
CA ASP A 414 37.70 19.94 1.54
C ASP A 414 37.58 20.21 0.03
N GLY A 415 37.29 21.45 -0.35
CA GLY A 415 37.08 21.89 -1.72
C GLY A 415 35.62 21.78 -2.19
N MET A 416 34.66 21.65 -1.28
CA MET A 416 33.22 21.69 -1.53
C MET A 416 32.54 22.78 -0.72
N ALA A 417 31.47 23.33 -1.27
CA ALA A 417 30.60 24.19 -0.49
C ALA A 417 29.82 23.38 0.55
N ASP A 418 29.87 23.83 1.81
CA ASP A 418 29.01 23.38 2.91
C ASP A 418 27.84 24.33 3.15
N VAL A 419 27.99 25.59 2.72
CA VAL A 419 27.04 26.66 3.03
C VAL A 419 26.81 27.55 1.81
N VAL A 420 25.54 27.87 1.57
CA VAL A 420 25.11 28.92 0.64
C VAL A 420 24.80 30.18 1.42
N VAL A 421 25.40 31.30 1.03
CA VAL A 421 25.26 32.58 1.71
C VAL A 421 24.47 33.56 0.87
N ILE A 422 23.44 34.16 1.46
CA ILE A 422 22.52 35.07 0.80
C ILE A 422 22.56 36.45 1.47
N ASP A 423 22.84 37.48 0.68
CA ASP A 423 22.76 38.90 1.04
C ASP A 423 21.76 39.58 0.09
N VAL A 424 20.52 39.72 0.55
CA VAL A 424 19.39 40.36 -0.14
C VAL A 424 19.46 41.89 -0.03
N GLY A 425 20.21 42.43 0.93
CA GLY A 425 20.40 43.88 1.07
C GLY A 425 21.50 44.47 0.17
N ALA A 426 22.45 43.63 -0.25
CA ALA A 426 23.74 44.02 -0.78
C ALA A 426 24.46 45.06 0.10
N ASP A 427 24.17 45.04 1.40
CA ASP A 427 24.61 46.05 2.37
C ASP A 427 25.78 45.58 3.24
N GLY A 428 26.30 44.38 2.92
CA GLY A 428 27.38 43.72 3.63
C GLY A 428 26.88 42.92 4.85
N LEU A 429 25.58 42.95 5.16
CA LEU A 429 24.98 42.06 6.15
C LEU A 429 24.43 40.84 5.43
N VAL A 430 24.94 39.68 5.80
CA VAL A 430 24.37 38.40 5.37
C VAL A 430 22.97 38.23 5.97
N ASP A 431 21.96 38.09 5.10
CA ASP A 431 20.56 37.89 5.47
C ASP A 431 20.27 36.42 5.81
N ALA A 432 20.92 35.48 5.13
CA ALA A 432 20.78 34.06 5.40
C ALA A 432 22.06 33.27 5.09
N ARG A 433 22.29 32.23 5.89
CA ARG A 433 23.31 31.19 5.65
C ARG A 433 22.58 29.85 5.69
N LEU A 434 22.58 29.13 4.58
CA LEU A 434 21.84 27.89 4.39
C LEU A 434 22.83 26.73 4.27
N GLY A 435 22.73 25.74 5.16
CA GLY A 435 23.58 24.55 5.11
C GLY A 435 23.23 23.63 3.94
N ILE A 436 24.25 22.99 3.36
CA ILE A 436 24.14 21.94 2.36
C ILE A 436 24.28 20.62 3.13
N ALA A 437 23.15 20.05 3.54
CA ALA A 437 23.13 19.07 4.64
C ALA A 437 23.43 17.62 4.19
N LEU A 438 23.25 17.24 2.91
CA LEU A 438 23.29 15.84 2.48
C LEU A 438 24.00 15.59 1.14
N SER A 439 24.46 14.35 0.93
CA SER A 439 25.05 13.87 -0.33
C SER A 439 24.08 13.84 -1.53
N ARG A 440 22.76 13.94 -1.30
CA ARG A 440 21.73 14.09 -2.34
C ARG A 440 21.52 15.53 -2.81
N ASP A 441 22.03 16.49 -2.04
CA ASP A 441 22.00 17.91 -2.37
C ASP A 441 23.22 18.32 -3.18
N VAL A 442 24.16 17.40 -3.44
CA VAL A 442 25.40 17.64 -4.18
C VAL A 442 25.60 16.56 -5.22
N GLU A 443 25.37 16.87 -6.48
CA GLU A 443 25.66 15.97 -7.59
C GLU A 443 26.98 16.38 -8.25
N ARG A 444 27.89 15.42 -8.49
CA ARG A 444 29.04 15.62 -9.39
C ARG A 444 28.71 15.07 -10.78
N GLY A 445 29.04 15.81 -11.83
CA GLY A 445 28.73 15.38 -13.19
C GLY A 445 29.33 16.27 -14.26
N ASP A 446 28.84 16.09 -15.49
CA ASP A 446 29.13 16.90 -16.68
C ASP A 446 27.86 17.72 -17.00
N PHE A 447 27.62 18.77 -16.21
CA PHE A 447 26.44 19.65 -16.29
C PHE A 447 26.56 20.74 -17.36
N ASP A 448 27.77 21.03 -17.84
CA ASP A 448 28.03 21.96 -18.95
C ASP A 448 28.25 21.25 -20.31
N SER A 449 28.32 19.91 -20.31
CA SER A 449 28.54 19.05 -21.47
C SER A 449 29.91 19.24 -22.15
N ASP A 450 30.94 19.61 -21.40
CA ASP A 450 32.32 19.72 -21.89
C ASP A 450 33.06 18.36 -21.97
N GLY A 451 32.49 17.32 -21.34
CA GLY A 451 33.00 15.96 -21.33
C GLY A 451 33.86 15.58 -20.11
N SER A 452 33.92 16.43 -19.09
CA SER A 452 34.56 16.19 -17.79
C SER A 452 33.51 16.08 -16.69
N GLU A 453 33.74 15.21 -15.70
CA GLU A 453 32.86 15.09 -14.52
C GLU A 453 33.42 15.93 -13.35
N ASP A 454 33.71 17.20 -13.60
CA ASP A 454 34.22 18.15 -12.61
C ASP A 454 33.22 19.25 -12.23
N ASP A 455 31.99 19.18 -12.72
CA ASP A 455 30.93 20.09 -12.30
C ASP A 455 30.27 19.60 -11.02
N VAL A 456 29.81 20.55 -10.21
CA VAL A 456 29.04 20.29 -8.99
C VAL A 456 27.72 21.04 -9.02
N ASN A 457 26.64 20.32 -8.74
CA ASN A 457 25.29 20.86 -8.66
C ASN A 457 24.78 20.75 -7.23
N TYR A 458 24.64 21.90 -6.57
CA TYR A 458 24.13 22.06 -5.22
C TYR A 458 22.62 22.34 -5.24
N THR A 459 21.82 21.61 -4.47
CA THR A 459 20.38 21.83 -4.32
C THR A 459 20.07 22.25 -2.89
N VAL A 460 19.59 23.49 -2.72
CA VAL A 460 19.20 24.01 -1.40
C VAL A 460 17.71 24.28 -1.38
N ARG A 461 17.02 23.67 -0.42
CA ARG A 461 15.59 23.92 -0.16
C ARG A 461 15.46 24.69 1.14
N TYR A 462 14.82 25.85 1.09
CA TYR A 462 14.57 26.65 2.29
C TYR A 462 13.19 27.27 2.27
N VAL A 463 12.71 27.60 3.46
CA VAL A 463 11.44 28.31 3.65
C VAL A 463 11.72 29.68 4.26
N LEU A 464 11.09 30.72 3.71
CA LEU A 464 11.09 32.04 4.34
C LEU A 464 10.18 32.00 5.59
N ALA A 465 10.80 32.02 6.77
CA ALA A 465 10.09 32.00 8.04
C ALA A 465 9.18 33.25 8.20
N ASN A 466 7.86 33.07 8.04
CA ASN A 466 6.87 33.94 8.70
C ASN A 466 5.40 33.47 8.68
N GLN A 467 5.05 32.28 8.18
CA GLN A 467 3.67 31.78 8.25
C GLN A 467 3.59 30.30 8.64
N ARG A 468 2.81 30.02 9.69
CA ARG A 468 2.68 28.71 10.37
C ARG A 468 1.75 27.70 9.68
N PHE A 469 1.19 28.01 8.51
CA PHE A 469 0.09 27.19 7.96
C PHE A 469 0.12 26.94 6.45
N TYR A 470 1.03 27.56 5.70
CA TYR A 470 1.33 27.24 4.30
C TYR A 470 2.74 27.76 4.05
N GLN A 471 3.68 26.88 3.73
CA GLN A 471 5.04 27.26 3.40
C GLN A 471 5.30 26.85 1.97
N SER A 472 5.49 27.83 1.08
CA SER A 472 6.03 27.61 -0.26
C SER A 472 7.54 27.47 -0.14
N TRP A 473 8.08 26.39 -0.70
CA TRP A 473 9.48 26.04 -0.59
C TRP A 473 10.20 26.75 -1.72
N ILE A 474 11.30 27.43 -1.45
CA ILE A 474 12.17 27.94 -2.50
C ILE A 474 13.26 26.90 -2.69
N THR A 475 13.32 26.32 -3.89
CA THR A 475 14.42 25.43 -4.28
C THR A 475 15.39 26.21 -5.14
N LEU A 476 16.63 26.33 -4.66
CA LEU A 476 17.76 26.85 -5.43
C LEU A 476 18.57 25.66 -5.94
N ARG A 477 18.74 25.57 -7.25
CA ARG A 477 19.67 24.66 -7.88
C ARG A 477 20.84 25.47 -8.41
N ILE A 478 22.00 25.31 -7.79
CA ILE A 478 23.21 26.09 -8.01
C ILE A 478 24.23 25.17 -8.68
N VAL A 479 24.82 25.60 -9.80
CA VAL A 479 25.85 24.83 -10.50
C VAL A 479 27.14 25.61 -10.54
N ASP A 480 28.22 24.94 -10.15
CA ASP A 480 29.62 25.35 -10.22
C ASP A 480 30.30 24.46 -11.28
N PHE A 481 30.69 25.06 -12.39
CA PHE A 481 31.38 24.39 -13.48
C PHE A 481 32.88 24.50 -13.23
N ASP A 482 33.51 23.45 -12.71
CA ASP A 482 34.95 23.31 -12.40
C ASP A 482 35.39 23.28 -10.91
N THR A 483 34.45 23.36 -9.96
CA THR A 483 34.70 23.27 -8.51
C THR A 483 35.57 24.40 -7.95
N ASP A 484 35.48 25.59 -8.53
CA ASP A 484 36.18 26.78 -8.05
C ASP A 484 35.41 27.59 -6.99
N LEU A 485 34.25 27.09 -6.56
CA LEU A 485 33.28 27.72 -5.65
C LEU A 485 32.60 28.96 -6.25
N GLY A 486 32.81 29.22 -7.54
CA GLY A 486 32.07 30.18 -8.34
C GLY A 486 30.72 29.63 -8.78
N ILE A 487 29.66 30.41 -8.58
CA ILE A 487 28.34 30.03 -9.06
C ILE A 487 28.20 30.46 -10.53
N ASP A 488 28.12 29.47 -11.44
CA ASP A 488 27.94 29.70 -12.87
C ASP A 488 26.47 29.75 -13.30
N ARG A 489 25.63 28.94 -12.64
CA ARG A 489 24.20 28.87 -12.95
C ARG A 489 23.38 28.74 -11.68
N ILE A 490 22.24 29.44 -11.65
CA ILE A 490 21.20 29.21 -10.66
C ILE A 490 19.84 29.04 -11.33
N ASP A 491 19.15 27.97 -10.96
CA ASP A 491 17.76 27.70 -11.32
C ASP A 491 16.90 27.80 -10.05
N VAL A 492 15.92 28.71 -10.05
CA VAL A 492 15.01 28.93 -8.91
C VAL A 492 13.65 28.31 -9.22
N ALA A 493 13.17 27.42 -8.35
CA ALA A 493 11.84 26.82 -8.44
C ALA A 493 11.01 27.16 -7.19
N ASN A 494 9.73 27.50 -7.40
CA ASN A 494 8.74 27.88 -6.39
C ASN A 494 7.57 26.89 -6.33
#